data_AF-A0A7W1CWX1-F1
#
_entry.id   AF-A0A7W1CWX1-F1
#
_cell.length_a   1.000
_cell.length_b   1.000
_cell.length_c   1.000
_cell.angle_alpha   90.00
_cell.angle_beta   90.00
_cell.angle_gamma   90.00
#
_symmetry.space_group_name_H-M   'P 1'
#
loop_
_entity.id
_entity.type
_entity.pdbx_description
1 polymer ?
#
loop_
_entity_poly.entity_id
_entity_poly.type
_entity_poly.pdbx_seq_one_letter_code
_entity_poly.pdbx_strand_id
1 'polypeptide(L)'
;MTRRSVPVRLARIGCALLSSVFVACVLVQVFFAGMGAFGADWAWHLTFAHFLELPPLLMIPMAFVGRLPWALRLLPFGLVVLVGAQYAFANAAVPTAALHPVNALVIFWMSLFIARRAWAAVYGQGKG
;
A
#
# COMPACT_ATOMS: atom_id res chain seq x y z
N MET A 1 -20.33 -18.19 19.77
CA MET A 1 -20.00 -17.33 18.61
C MET A 1 -19.98 -15.88 19.06
N THR A 2 -18.80 -15.29 19.33
CA THR A 2 -18.70 -13.90 19.82
C THR A 2 -18.74 -12.93 18.65
N ARG A 3 -19.83 -12.16 18.53
CA ARG A 3 -19.95 -11.03 17.61
C ARG A 3 -18.78 -10.08 17.85
N ARG A 4 -17.91 -9.86 16.85
CA ARG A 4 -16.76 -8.95 17.01
C ARG A 4 -17.29 -7.52 17.21
N SER A 5 -16.63 -6.74 18.06
CA SER A 5 -17.06 -5.37 18.38
C SER A 5 -17.06 -4.47 17.13
N VAL A 6 -17.94 -3.46 17.12
CA VAL A 6 -18.05 -2.47 16.02
C VAL A 6 -16.68 -1.87 15.64
N PRO A 7 -15.81 -1.45 16.59
CA PRO A 7 -14.50 -0.92 16.25
C PRO A 7 -13.61 -1.89 15.47
N VAL A 8 -13.65 -3.18 15.80
CA VAL A 8 -12.88 -4.21 15.08
C VAL A 8 -13.37 -4.34 13.65
N ARG A 9 -14.68 -4.27 13.41
CA ARG A 9 -15.26 -4.34 12.07
C ARG A 9 -14.89 -3.09 11.25
N LEU A 10 -15.04 -1.90 11.82
CA LEU A 10 -14.69 -0.64 11.14
C LEU A 10 -13.21 -0.59 10.80
N ALA A 11 -12.32 -0.98 11.71
CA ALA A 11 -10.89 -0.99 11.45
C ALA A 11 -10.48 -1.95 10.33
N ARG A 12 -11.15 -3.12 10.21
CA ARG A 12 -10.93 -4.03 9.07
C ARG A 12 -11.37 -3.45 7.75
N ILE A 13 -12.54 -2.81 7.72
CA ILE A 13 -13.04 -2.11 6.53
C ILE A 13 -12.07 -0.98 6.16
N GLY A 14 -11.65 -0.18 7.14
CA GLY A 14 -10.65 0.87 6.95
C GLY A 14 -9.35 0.34 6.36
N CYS A 15 -8.81 -0.76 6.89
CA CYS A 15 -7.62 -1.40 6.35
C CYS A 15 -7.82 -1.90 4.90
N ALA A 16 -8.99 -2.48 4.59
CA ALA A 16 -9.31 -2.98 3.26
C ALA A 16 -9.45 -1.84 2.23
N LEU A 17 -10.11 -0.74 2.61
CA LEU A 17 -10.25 0.45 1.78
C LEU A 17 -8.90 1.13 1.57
N LEU A 18 -8.14 1.40 2.63
CA LEU A 18 -6.82 2.05 2.55
C LEU A 18 -5.86 1.28 1.65
N SER A 19 -5.79 -0.05 1.81
CA SER A 19 -4.94 -0.88 0.95
C SER A 19 -5.40 -0.91 -0.51
N SER A 20 -6.71 -0.87 -0.76
CA SER A 20 -7.25 -0.83 -2.12
C SER A 20 -7.00 0.53 -2.80
N VAL A 21 -7.17 1.63 -2.06
CA VAL A 21 -6.81 2.98 -2.51
C VAL A 21 -5.31 3.05 -2.78
N PHE A 22 -4.48 2.49 -1.90
CA PHE A 22 -3.03 2.47 -2.08
C PHE A 22 -2.61 1.72 -3.35
N VAL A 23 -3.23 0.57 -3.67
CA VAL A 23 -3.04 -0.13 -4.96
C VAL A 23 -3.34 0.80 -6.14
N ALA A 24 -4.46 1.52 -6.10
CA ALA A 24 -4.82 2.47 -7.16
C ALA A 24 -3.81 3.62 -7.27
N CYS A 25 -3.36 4.18 -6.14
CA CYS A 25 -2.31 5.21 -6.12
C CYS A 25 -1.00 4.71 -6.74
N VAL A 26 -0.59 3.46 -6.47
CA VAL A 26 0.61 2.86 -7.09
C VAL A 26 0.46 2.74 -8.60
N LEU A 27 -0.71 2.32 -9.10
CA LEU A 27 -0.98 2.26 -10.54
C LEU A 27 -0.93 3.65 -11.19
N VAL A 28 -1.51 4.66 -10.56
CA VAL A 28 -1.44 6.05 -11.02
C VAL A 28 0.00 6.55 -11.04
N GLN A 29 0.81 6.19 -10.03
CA GLN A 29 2.23 6.53 -9.99
C GLN A 29 3.02 5.92 -11.15
N VAL A 30 2.81 4.64 -11.43
CA VAL A 30 3.44 3.95 -12.56
C VAL A 30 3.01 4.58 -13.88
N PHE A 31 1.74 4.94 -14.02
CA PHE A 31 1.26 5.68 -15.19
C PHE A 31 1.96 7.03 -15.35
N PHE A 32 2.07 7.83 -14.28
CA PHE A 32 2.77 9.13 -14.34
C PHE A 32 4.27 8.99 -14.63
N ALA A 33 4.93 7.96 -14.09
CA ALA A 33 6.31 7.63 -14.46
C ALA A 33 6.42 7.29 -15.95
N GLY A 34 5.45 6.52 -16.47
CA GLY A 34 5.35 6.21 -17.90
C GLY A 34 5.17 7.47 -18.75
N MET A 35 4.29 8.39 -18.36
CA MET A 35 4.13 9.68 -19.06
C MET A 35 5.45 10.43 -19.13
N GLY A 36 6.17 10.55 -18.01
CA GLY A 36 7.49 11.19 -17.96
C GLY A 36 8.52 10.49 -18.87
N ALA A 37 8.56 9.16 -18.86
CA ALA A 37 9.43 8.37 -19.72
C ALA A 37 9.14 8.54 -21.22
N PHE A 38 7.89 8.86 -21.59
CA PHE A 38 7.48 9.16 -22.96
C PHE A 38 7.45 10.67 -23.29
N GLY A 39 8.10 11.51 -22.47
CA GLY A 39 8.37 12.92 -22.78
C GLY A 39 7.40 13.94 -22.15
N ALA A 40 6.49 13.51 -21.27
CA ALA A 40 5.68 14.44 -20.49
C ALA A 40 6.46 15.03 -19.29
N ASP A 41 5.85 16.01 -18.63
CA ASP A 41 6.40 16.60 -17.40
C ASP A 41 6.36 15.61 -16.23
N TRP A 42 7.51 15.44 -15.56
CA TRP A 42 7.69 14.62 -14.37
C TRP A 42 7.02 15.20 -13.12
N ALA A 43 6.58 16.46 -13.14
CA ALA A 43 5.91 17.11 -12.02
C ALA A 43 4.75 16.29 -11.46
N TRP A 44 3.96 15.64 -12.33
CA TRP A 44 2.87 14.75 -11.90
C TRP A 44 3.36 13.55 -11.09
N HIS A 45 4.43 12.90 -11.54
CA HIS A 45 5.04 11.76 -10.85
C HIS A 45 5.62 12.18 -9.49
N LEU A 46 6.38 13.27 -9.48
CA LEU A 46 7.08 13.77 -8.28
C LEU A 46 6.09 14.28 -7.22
N THR A 47 5.14 15.13 -7.61
CA THR A 47 4.18 15.71 -6.65
C THR A 47 3.20 14.69 -6.10
N PHE A 48 2.76 13.73 -6.92
CA PHE A 48 1.81 12.71 -6.49
C PHE A 48 2.46 11.68 -5.54
N ALA A 49 3.79 11.58 -5.49
CA ALA A 49 4.49 10.56 -4.70
C ALA A 49 4.22 10.69 -3.20
N HIS A 50 4.05 11.92 -2.71
CA HIS A 50 3.78 12.22 -1.31
C HIS A 50 2.45 11.64 -0.81
N PHE A 51 1.46 11.43 -1.69
CA PHE A 51 0.20 10.79 -1.31
C PHE A 51 0.35 9.29 -1.00
N LEU A 52 1.43 8.64 -1.44
CA LEU A 52 1.69 7.23 -1.18
C LEU A 52 2.27 6.97 0.22
N GLU A 53 2.80 7.99 0.89
CA GLU A 53 3.40 7.83 2.22
C GLU A 53 2.34 7.61 3.31
N LEU A 54 1.19 8.27 3.17
CA LEU A 54 0.16 8.31 4.21
C LEU A 54 -0.65 7.01 4.36
N PRO A 55 -1.13 6.32 3.29
CA PRO A 55 -1.98 5.16 3.44
C PRO A 55 -1.34 4.00 4.22
N PRO A 56 -0.08 3.60 3.98
CA PRO A 56 0.59 2.57 4.78
C PRO A 56 0.68 2.92 6.27
N LEU A 57 0.92 4.19 6.61
CA LEU A 57 0.95 4.67 7.99
C LEU A 57 -0.40 4.52 8.68
N LEU A 58 -1.50 4.86 7.98
CA LEU A 58 -2.86 4.69 8.50
C LEU A 58 -3.30 3.22 8.57
N MET A 59 -2.77 2.37 7.69
CA MET A 59 -3.05 0.93 7.71
C MET A 59 -2.51 0.24 8.96
N ILE A 60 -1.38 0.70 9.52
CA ILE A 60 -0.77 0.14 10.74
C ILE A 60 -1.80 0.08 11.89
N PRO A 61 -2.31 1.20 12.44
CA PRO A 61 -3.25 1.16 13.56
C PRO A 61 -4.53 0.39 13.20
N MET A 62 -5.02 0.50 11.97
CA MET A 62 -6.20 -0.24 11.50
C MET A 62 -6.00 -1.76 11.54
N ALA A 63 -4.81 -2.25 11.20
CA ALA A 63 -4.51 -3.68 11.26
C ALA A 63 -4.47 -4.23 12.70
N PHE A 64 -3.97 -3.43 13.66
CA PHE A 64 -3.96 -3.79 15.09
C PHE A 64 -5.36 -3.74 15.70
N VAL A 65 -6.09 -2.62 15.54
CA VAL A 65 -7.46 -2.47 16.06
C VAL A 65 -8.40 -3.48 15.41
N GLY A 66 -8.22 -3.74 14.10
CA GLY A 66 -8.96 -4.76 13.36
C GLY A 66 -8.63 -6.20 13.77
N ARG A 67 -7.66 -6.41 14.66
CA ARG A 67 -7.21 -7.73 15.12
C ARG A 67 -6.96 -8.67 13.93
N LEU A 68 -6.28 -8.17 12.89
CA LEU A 68 -5.88 -9.00 11.76
C LEU A 68 -4.87 -10.06 12.19
N PRO A 69 -4.67 -11.16 11.44
CA PRO A 69 -3.57 -12.10 11.66
C PRO A 69 -2.23 -11.38 11.78
N TRP A 70 -1.35 -11.86 12.67
CA TRP A 70 -0.08 -11.20 12.98
C TRP A 70 0.74 -10.86 11.73
N ALA A 71 0.86 -11.81 10.80
CA ALA A 71 1.54 -11.60 9.52
C ALA A 71 1.02 -10.36 8.77
N LEU A 72 -0.30 -10.13 8.73
CA LEU A 72 -0.89 -8.97 8.05
C LEU A 72 -0.70 -7.65 8.78
N ARG A 73 -0.44 -7.68 10.10
CA ARG A 73 -0.17 -6.44 10.87
C ARG A 73 1.21 -5.87 10.58
N LEU A 74 2.15 -6.72 10.20
CA LEU A 74 3.53 -6.32 9.92
C LEU A 74 3.72 -5.82 8.49
N LEU A 75 2.90 -6.28 7.54
CA LEU A 75 3.04 -5.88 6.14
C LEU A 75 2.95 -4.37 5.89
N PRO A 76 2.04 -3.58 6.52
CA PRO A 76 2.04 -2.13 6.35
C PRO A 76 3.38 -1.45 6.73
N PHE A 77 4.12 -1.96 7.73
CA PHE A 77 5.46 -1.47 8.02
C PHE A 77 6.43 -1.76 6.89
N GLY A 78 6.36 -2.96 6.31
CA GLY A 78 7.14 -3.30 5.12
C GLY A 78 6.83 -2.36 3.95
N LEU A 79 5.57 -1.97 3.75
CA LEU A 79 5.22 -0.97 2.74
C LEU A 79 5.85 0.40 3.03
N VAL A 80 5.88 0.86 4.29
CA VAL A 80 6.57 2.12 4.67
C VAL A 80 8.05 2.05 4.31
N VAL A 81 8.72 0.94 4.64
CA VAL A 81 10.14 0.73 4.30
C VAL A 81 10.36 0.73 2.79
N LEU A 82 9.51 0.02 2.04
CA LEU A 82 9.63 -0.07 0.58
C LEU A 82 9.33 1.29 -0.10
N VAL A 83 8.40 2.08 0.42
CA VAL A 83 8.15 3.46 -0.05
C VAL A 83 9.35 4.35 0.24
N GLY A 84 9.96 4.26 1.42
CA GLY A 84 11.24 4.94 1.70
C GLY A 84 12.35 4.53 0.73
N ALA A 85 12.43 3.23 0.42
CA ALA A 85 13.37 2.69 -0.55
C ALA A 85 13.13 3.22 -1.98
N GLN A 86 11.91 3.65 -2.34
CA GLN A 86 11.68 4.29 -3.64
C GLN A 86 12.48 5.57 -3.81
N TYR A 87 12.54 6.40 -2.78
CA TYR A 87 13.35 7.62 -2.80
C TYR A 87 14.84 7.30 -2.86
N ALA A 88 15.29 6.28 -2.13
CA ALA A 88 16.69 5.84 -2.16
C ALA A 88 17.09 5.35 -3.57
N PHE A 89 16.28 4.50 -4.20
CA PHE A 89 16.57 4.01 -5.54
C PHE A 89 16.43 5.10 -6.61
N ALA A 90 15.44 6.00 -6.50
CA ALA A 90 15.26 7.10 -7.47
C ALA A 90 16.45 8.08 -7.50
N ASN A 91 17.15 8.25 -6.37
CA ASN A 91 18.31 9.14 -6.26
C ASN A 91 19.66 8.41 -6.41
N ALA A 92 19.65 7.10 -6.68
CA ALA A 92 20.87 6.32 -6.85
C ALA A 92 21.47 6.48 -8.26
N ALA A 93 22.72 6.04 -8.43
CA ALA A 93 23.33 5.88 -9.74
C ALA A 93 22.90 4.57 -10.42
N VAL A 94 23.00 4.51 -11.75
CA VAL A 94 22.87 3.27 -12.52
C VAL A 94 24.06 2.35 -12.20
N PRO A 95 23.85 1.03 -11.98
CA PRO A 95 22.63 0.26 -12.23
C PRO A 95 21.63 0.22 -11.07
N THR A 96 22.00 0.66 -9.86
CA THR A 96 21.14 0.59 -8.66
C THR A 96 19.80 1.33 -8.85
N ALA A 97 19.79 2.45 -9.57
CA ALA A 97 18.57 3.19 -9.88
C ALA A 97 17.50 2.35 -10.61
N ALA A 98 17.92 1.33 -11.37
CA ALA A 98 17.00 0.41 -12.06
C ALA A 98 16.17 -0.45 -11.08
N LEU A 99 16.53 -0.50 -9.80
CA LEU A 99 15.71 -1.13 -8.76
C LEU A 99 14.45 -0.33 -8.42
N HIS A 100 14.38 0.95 -8.74
CA HIS A 100 13.19 1.78 -8.48
C HIS A 100 11.90 1.20 -9.11
N PRO A 101 11.84 0.92 -10.43
CA PRO A 101 10.65 0.29 -11.02
C PRO A 101 10.42 -1.15 -10.52
N VAL A 102 11.48 -1.90 -10.17
CA VAL A 102 11.33 -3.26 -9.60
C VAL A 102 10.68 -3.18 -8.21
N ASN A 103 11.12 -2.25 -7.37
CA ASN A 103 10.57 -2.01 -6.05
C ASN A 103 9.10 -1.53 -6.12
N ALA A 104 8.74 -0.69 -7.10
CA ALA A 104 7.33 -0.34 -7.37
C ALA A 104 6.45 -1.58 -7.61
N LEU A 105 6.93 -2.56 -8.37
CA LEU A 105 6.19 -3.81 -8.60
C LEU A 105 6.04 -4.63 -7.30
N VAL A 106 7.09 -4.69 -6.47
CA VAL A 106 7.01 -5.35 -5.15
C VAL A 106 5.96 -4.67 -4.26
N ILE A 107 5.95 -3.33 -4.20
CA ILE A 107 4.95 -2.54 -3.47
C ILE A 107 3.54 -2.83 -4.01
N PHE A 108 3.37 -2.87 -5.33
CA PHE A 108 2.08 -3.18 -5.96
C PHE A 108 1.56 -4.57 -5.56
N TRP A 109 2.38 -5.62 -5.70
CA TRP A 109 1.95 -6.98 -5.36
C TRP A 109 1.68 -7.14 -3.87
N MET A 110 2.51 -6.54 -3.02
CA MET A 110 2.34 -6.59 -1.57
C MET A 110 1.08 -5.84 -1.13
N SER A 111 0.79 -4.67 -1.70
CA SER A 111 -0.43 -3.93 -1.40
C SER A 111 -1.69 -4.66 -1.88
N LEU A 112 -1.65 -5.26 -3.08
CA LEU A 112 -2.74 -6.09 -3.59
C LEU A 112 -2.98 -7.32 -2.71
N PHE A 113 -1.92 -7.97 -2.24
CA PHE A 113 -2.01 -9.08 -1.30
C PHE A 113 -2.68 -8.65 0.01
N ILE A 114 -2.26 -7.54 0.60
CA ILE A 114 -2.87 -7.00 1.82
C ILE A 114 -4.35 -6.70 1.58
N ALA A 115 -4.71 -6.02 0.48
CA ALA A 115 -6.09 -5.68 0.16
C ALA A 115 -6.98 -6.93 0.07
N ARG A 116 -6.55 -7.95 -0.67
CA ARG A 116 -7.29 -9.22 -0.80
C ARG A 116 -7.52 -9.89 0.56
N ARG A 117 -6.48 -9.93 1.41
CA ARG A 117 -6.55 -10.55 2.73
C ARG A 117 -7.38 -9.73 3.72
N ALA A 118 -7.33 -8.40 3.64
CA ALA A 118 -8.15 -7.51 4.45
C ALA A 118 -9.63 -7.67 4.10
N TRP A 119 -9.98 -7.71 2.81
CA TRP A 119 -11.35 -7.98 2.35
C TRP A 119 -11.84 -9.36 2.80
N ALA A 120 -11.01 -10.40 2.70
CA ALA A 120 -11.36 -11.73 3.24
C ALA A 120 -11.68 -11.69 4.74
N ALA A 121 -10.94 -10.89 5.52
CA ALA A 121 -11.19 -10.70 6.95
C ALA A 121 -12.47 -9.89 7.26
N VAL A 122 -12.94 -9.06 6.31
CA VAL A 122 -14.23 -8.38 6.36
C VAL A 122 -15.36 -9.38 6.07
N TYR A 123 -15.27 -10.16 4.99
CA TYR A 123 -16.31 -11.11 4.58
C TYR A 123 -16.43 -12.34 5.47
N GLY A 124 -15.34 -12.82 6.06
CA GLY A 124 -15.36 -13.92 7.04
C GLY A 124 -16.14 -13.62 8.32
N GLN A 125 -16.66 -12.40 8.48
CA GLN A 125 -17.56 -11.99 9.56
C GLN A 125 -19.04 -12.13 9.18
N GLY A 126 -19.37 -12.26 7.90
CA GLY A 126 -20.75 -12.34 7.40
C GLY A 126 -21.32 -13.76 7.29
N LYS A 127 -20.53 -14.78 7.63
CA LYS A 127 -20.92 -16.21 7.57
C LYS A 127 -21.04 -16.86 8.96
N GLY A 128 -21.33 -16.07 9.99
CA GLY A 128 -21.47 -16.54 11.38
C GLY A 128 -22.83 -16.19 11.95
#